data_AF-A0A7K4HCA0-F1
#
_entry.id   AF-A0A7K4HCA0-F1
#
_cell.length_a   1.000
_cell.length_b   1.000
_cell.length_c   1.000
_cell.angle_alpha   90.00
_cell.angle_beta   90.00
_cell.angle_gamma   90.00
#
_symmetry.space_group_name_H-M   'P 1'
#
loop_
_entity.id
_entity.type
_entity.pdbx_description
1 polymer ?
#
loop_
_entity_poly.entity_id
_entity_poly.type
_entity_poly.pdbx_seq_one_letter_code
_entity_poly.pdbx_strand_id
1 'polypeptide(L)'
;MAGTSNNTISLTKQIVERGDSTERGLNKKEIINLFFRCESLIDDDNKIRTPNSLNLDKIAEKASSSRGVVLYILNSFLRELKVFHDFLTTRYENWAPGKRHIYEKLNIYLEKLYVTAPIFNYQRAKKNIDVLHYLLSNSYYWPHITTQLALLIFVTDRNDPDVKEKAYILQKNLRMLCTCSAYAFHCARNRLNISKEGKLNKSAQ
;
A
#
# COMPACT_ATOMS: atom_id res chain seq x y z
N MET A 1 37.79 -46.10 -6.87
CA MET A 1 37.14 -45.62 -5.63
C MET A 1 36.53 -44.26 -5.96
N ALA A 2 35.23 -44.23 -6.25
CA ALA A 2 34.53 -43.00 -6.63
C ALA A 2 33.10 -43.07 -6.05
N GLY A 3 32.65 -41.93 -5.52
CA GLY A 3 31.43 -41.78 -4.74
C GLY A 3 31.81 -41.06 -3.43
N THR A 4 31.21 -39.95 -3.03
CA THR A 4 29.83 -39.52 -3.23
C THR A 4 29.77 -38.06 -2.79
N SER A 5 29.35 -37.13 -3.66
CA SER A 5 28.97 -35.76 -3.27
C SER A 5 28.50 -35.03 -4.52
N ASN A 6 27.20 -35.05 -4.82
CA ASN A 6 26.55 -34.06 -5.71
C ASN A 6 25.01 -34.14 -5.73
N ASN A 7 24.37 -35.09 -5.04
CA ASN A 7 22.91 -35.24 -5.10
C ASN A 7 22.10 -34.37 -4.12
N THR A 8 22.71 -33.73 -3.12
CA THR A 8 21.96 -33.00 -2.07
C THR A 8 21.58 -31.58 -2.49
N ILE A 9 22.31 -30.97 -3.43
CA ILE A 9 22.06 -29.60 -3.92
C ILE A 9 20.93 -29.57 -4.96
N SER A 10 20.59 -30.72 -5.56
CA SER A 10 19.57 -30.82 -6.60
C SER A 10 18.14 -30.91 -6.04
N LEU A 11 17.95 -31.54 -4.87
CA LEU A 11 16.63 -31.72 -4.26
C LEU A 11 16.07 -30.43 -3.63
N THR A 12 16.92 -29.60 -3.02
CA THR A 12 16.49 -28.31 -2.44
C THR A 12 16.12 -27.28 -3.51
N LYS A 13 16.77 -27.28 -4.67
CA LYS A 13 16.35 -26.45 -5.81
C LYS A 13 15.04 -26.93 -6.43
N GLN A 14 14.85 -28.24 -6.58
CA GLN A 14 13.63 -28.79 -7.19
C GLN A 14 12.37 -28.66 -6.31
N ILE A 15 12.52 -28.70 -4.98
CA ILE A 15 11.39 -28.46 -4.04
C ILE A 15 10.96 -26.97 -4.07
N VAL A 16 11.88 -26.04 -4.36
CA VAL A 16 11.59 -24.59 -4.44
C VAL A 16 10.99 -24.19 -5.80
N GLU A 17 11.06 -25.02 -6.84
CA GLU A 17 10.62 -24.64 -8.19
C GLU A 17 9.31 -25.30 -8.66
N ARG A 18 8.83 -26.36 -7.99
CA ARG A 18 7.63 -27.11 -8.44
C ARG A 18 6.34 -26.85 -7.66
N GLY A 19 6.41 -26.15 -6.53
CA GLY A 19 5.24 -25.65 -5.79
C GLY A 19 5.06 -24.15 -6.00
N ASP A 20 3.93 -23.77 -6.58
CA ASP A 20 3.32 -22.46 -6.45
C ASP A 20 4.02 -21.21 -6.96
N SER A 21 3.61 -20.82 -8.17
CA SER A 21 3.49 -19.41 -8.54
C SER A 21 2.23 -18.75 -7.92
N THR A 22 1.25 -19.53 -7.47
CA THR A 22 -0.05 -19.04 -6.97
C THR A 22 -0.06 -18.86 -5.44
N GLU A 23 0.39 -19.85 -4.64
CA GLU A 23 0.56 -19.69 -3.18
C GLU A 23 1.65 -18.67 -2.83
N ARG A 24 2.77 -18.61 -3.57
CA ARG A 24 3.78 -17.54 -3.35
C ARG A 24 3.21 -16.15 -3.56
N GLY A 25 2.32 -15.99 -4.54
CA GLY A 25 1.64 -14.73 -4.83
C GLY A 25 0.63 -14.32 -3.75
N LEU A 26 -0.14 -15.28 -3.22
CA LEU A 26 -1.10 -15.06 -2.13
C LEU A 26 -0.37 -14.71 -0.82
N ASN A 27 0.71 -15.42 -0.53
CA ASN A 27 1.50 -15.23 0.69
C ASN A 27 2.24 -13.87 0.69
N LYS A 28 2.79 -13.42 -0.46
CA LYS A 28 3.38 -12.07 -0.59
C LYS A 28 2.35 -10.98 -0.24
N LYS A 29 1.14 -11.06 -0.80
CA LYS A 29 0.09 -10.05 -0.58
C LYS A 29 -0.30 -9.98 0.89
N GLU A 30 -0.54 -11.13 1.50
CA GLU A 30 -0.92 -11.22 2.90
C GLU A 30 0.17 -10.68 3.83
N ILE A 31 1.43 -11.07 3.62
CA ILE A 31 2.57 -10.58 4.42
C ILE A 31 2.70 -9.06 4.33
N ILE A 32 2.62 -8.48 3.13
CA ILE A 32 2.73 -7.02 2.95
C ILE A 32 1.53 -6.32 3.62
N ASN A 33 0.33 -6.84 3.47
CA ASN A 33 -0.88 -6.28 4.07
C ASN A 33 -0.83 -6.31 5.60
N LEU A 34 -0.40 -7.43 6.19
CA LEU A 34 -0.19 -7.57 7.63
C LEU A 34 0.85 -6.57 8.14
N PHE A 35 1.97 -6.45 7.43
CA PHE A 35 3.04 -5.50 7.77
C PHE A 35 2.54 -4.06 7.80
N PHE A 36 1.81 -3.61 6.78
CA PHE A 36 1.27 -2.24 6.70
C PHE A 36 0.31 -1.87 7.83
N ARG A 37 -0.35 -2.87 8.43
CA ARG A 37 -1.36 -2.68 9.48
C ARG A 37 -0.74 -2.81 10.87
N CYS A 38 0.29 -3.65 11.03
CA CYS A 38 0.90 -3.94 12.33
C CYS A 38 2.11 -3.07 12.65
N GLU A 39 2.80 -2.54 11.64
CA GLU A 39 4.11 -1.94 11.83
C GLU A 39 4.28 -0.60 11.10
N SER A 40 4.92 0.38 11.75
CA SER A 40 5.33 1.62 11.06
C SER A 40 6.32 1.30 9.93
N LEU A 41 6.09 1.82 8.73
CA LEU A 41 7.07 1.79 7.63
C LEU A 41 8.19 2.80 7.82
N ILE A 42 7.91 3.84 8.60
CA ILE A 42 8.79 5.00 8.74
C ILE A 42 9.27 5.16 10.18
N ASP A 43 10.48 5.67 10.33
CA ASP A 43 11.00 6.18 11.60
C ASP A 43 10.51 7.62 11.86
N ASP A 44 10.99 8.22 12.96
CA ASP A 44 10.63 9.58 13.37
C ASP A 44 11.20 10.65 12.42
N ASP A 45 12.23 10.29 11.63
CA ASP A 45 12.83 11.12 10.59
C ASP A 45 12.14 10.97 9.23
N ASN A 46 11.01 10.24 9.16
CA ASN A 46 10.28 9.89 7.94
C ASN A 46 11.11 9.06 6.93
N LYS A 47 12.11 8.31 7.37
CA LYS A 47 12.87 7.38 6.51
C LYS A 47 12.26 5.98 6.59
N ILE A 48 12.31 5.26 5.47
CA ILE A 48 11.89 3.85 5.41
C ILE A 48 12.80 3.03 6.32
N ARG A 49 12.22 2.39 7.33
CA ARG A 49 12.98 1.58 8.29
C ARG A 49 12.97 0.10 7.94
N THR A 50 13.92 -0.63 8.51
CA THR A 50 13.92 -2.10 8.47
C THR A 50 12.81 -2.68 9.35
N PRO A 51 12.24 -3.85 9.01
CA PRO A 51 11.22 -4.49 9.82
C PRO A 51 11.73 -4.86 11.22
N ASN A 52 10.96 -4.61 12.26
CA ASN A 52 11.29 -4.97 13.64
C ASN A 52 11.21 -6.49 13.84
N SER A 53 12.22 -7.08 14.49
CA SER A 53 12.29 -8.51 14.81
C SER A 53 11.03 -9.06 15.48
N LEU A 54 10.47 -8.34 16.47
CA LEU A 54 9.27 -8.76 17.19
C LEU A 54 8.02 -8.78 16.31
N ASN A 55 7.94 -7.87 15.33
CA ASN A 55 6.81 -7.83 14.41
C ASN A 55 6.97 -8.86 13.29
N LEU A 56 8.21 -9.15 12.87
CA LEU A 56 8.49 -10.23 11.93
C LEU A 56 7.98 -11.57 12.44
N ASP A 57 8.20 -11.89 13.71
CA ASP A 57 7.72 -13.15 14.31
C ASP A 57 6.18 -13.22 14.31
N LYS A 58 5.51 -12.12 14.67
CA LYS A 58 4.05 -12.02 14.64
C LYS A 58 3.47 -12.15 13.23
N ILE A 59 4.14 -11.57 12.22
CA ILE A 59 3.71 -11.66 10.83
C ILE A 59 3.93 -13.08 10.31
N ALA A 60 5.07 -13.70 10.64
CA ALA A 60 5.39 -15.07 10.29
C ALA A 60 4.36 -16.07 10.85
N GLU A 61 4.00 -15.91 12.12
CA GLU A 61 2.95 -16.71 12.77
C GLU A 61 1.60 -16.53 12.06
N LYS A 62 1.15 -15.29 11.85
CA LYS A 62 -0.15 -15.01 11.20
C LYS A 62 -0.23 -15.50 9.76
N ALA A 63 0.85 -15.33 9.00
CA ALA A 63 0.94 -15.77 7.61
C ALA A 63 1.33 -17.25 7.46
N SER A 64 1.42 -18.01 8.56
CA SER A 64 1.84 -19.42 8.57
C SER A 64 3.10 -19.66 7.73
N SER A 65 4.08 -18.78 7.87
CA SER A 65 5.27 -18.70 7.02
C SER A 65 6.54 -18.62 7.84
N SER A 66 7.67 -19.07 7.29
CA SER A 66 8.94 -18.96 8.01
C SER A 66 9.40 -17.50 8.09
N ARG A 67 10.02 -17.13 9.22
CA ARG A 67 10.59 -15.79 9.43
C ARG A 67 11.54 -15.37 8.29
N GLY A 68 12.34 -16.30 7.78
CA GLY A 68 13.27 -16.04 6.68
C GLY A 68 12.54 -15.64 5.39
N VAL A 69 11.44 -16.32 5.06
CA VAL A 69 10.60 -16.00 3.89
C VAL A 69 9.94 -14.64 4.06
N VAL A 70 9.37 -14.36 5.25
CA VAL A 70 8.76 -13.06 5.56
C VAL A 70 9.79 -11.93 5.41
N LEU A 71 10.97 -12.07 6.01
CA LEU A 71 12.03 -11.08 5.94
C LEU A 71 12.48 -10.84 4.49
N TYR A 72 12.65 -11.91 3.71
CA TYR A 72 13.00 -11.80 2.30
C TYR A 72 11.94 -11.02 1.50
N ILE A 73 10.66 -11.37 1.68
CA ILE A 73 9.54 -10.70 1.01
C ILE A 73 9.48 -9.22 1.38
N LEU A 74 9.56 -8.90 2.67
CA LEU A 74 9.51 -7.51 3.14
C LEU A 74 10.71 -6.70 2.66
N ASN A 75 11.92 -7.25 2.66
CA ASN A 75 13.10 -6.56 2.13
C ASN A 75 13.01 -6.31 0.62
N SER A 76 12.47 -7.26 -0.16
CA SER A 76 12.19 -7.02 -1.59
C SER A 76 11.16 -5.91 -1.77
N PHE A 77 10.06 -5.99 -1.03
CA PHE A 77 9.00 -5.01 -1.05
C PHE A 77 9.49 -3.59 -0.67
N LEU A 78 10.28 -3.44 0.40
CA LEU A 78 10.80 -2.14 0.83
C LEU A 78 11.73 -1.50 -0.22
N ARG A 79 12.49 -2.31 -0.97
CA ARG A 79 13.29 -1.83 -2.10
C ARG A 79 12.41 -1.35 -3.25
N GLU A 80 11.41 -2.14 -3.64
CA GLU A 80 10.42 -1.78 -4.66
C GLU A 80 9.69 -0.48 -4.27
N LEU A 81 9.26 -0.38 -3.01
CA LEU A 81 8.59 0.80 -2.45
C LEU A 81 9.48 2.04 -2.50
N LYS A 82 10.76 1.92 -2.15
CA LYS A 82 11.70 3.04 -2.19
C LYS A 82 11.86 3.58 -3.62
N VAL A 83 12.06 2.69 -4.60
CA VAL A 83 12.16 3.08 -6.02
C VAL A 83 10.89 3.79 -6.48
N PHE A 84 9.72 3.26 -6.10
CA PHE A 84 8.44 3.86 -6.46
C PHE A 84 8.21 5.22 -5.78
N HIS A 85 8.58 5.35 -4.50
CA HIS A 85 8.51 6.60 -3.77
C HIS A 85 9.41 7.67 -4.41
N ASP A 86 10.64 7.32 -4.77
CA ASP A 86 11.58 8.23 -5.44
C ASP A 86 11.07 8.63 -6.84
N PHE A 87 10.39 7.73 -7.53
CA PHE A 87 9.72 8.05 -8.79
C PHE A 87 8.57 9.06 -8.60
N LEU A 88 7.75 8.93 -7.55
CA LEU A 88 6.66 9.87 -7.26
C LEU A 88 7.18 11.24 -6.80
N THR A 89 8.28 11.31 -6.04
CA THR A 89 8.87 12.58 -5.59
C THR A 89 9.55 13.33 -6.72
N THR A 90 10.29 12.63 -7.59
CA THR A 90 11.09 13.27 -8.66
C THR A 90 10.26 13.75 -9.84
N ARG A 91 9.13 13.10 -10.12
CA ARG A 91 8.21 13.46 -11.21
C ARG A 91 7.12 14.42 -10.73
N TYR A 92 7.52 15.52 -10.12
CA TYR A 92 6.62 16.59 -9.69
C TYR A 92 5.98 17.28 -10.91
N GLU A 93 4.96 16.66 -11.49
CA GLU A 93 4.17 17.26 -12.55
C GLU A 93 3.16 18.21 -11.90
N ASN A 94 3.21 19.50 -12.27
CA ASN A 94 2.14 20.45 -12.00
C ASN A 94 0.95 20.08 -12.88
N TRP A 95 0.05 19.25 -12.36
CA TRP A 95 -1.08 18.72 -13.11
C TRP A 95 -2.10 19.84 -13.37
N ALA A 96 -2.18 20.29 -14.63
CA ALA A 96 -3.18 21.25 -15.05
C ALA A 96 -4.61 20.70 -14.84
N PRO A 97 -5.58 21.56 -14.50
CA PRO A 97 -6.95 21.14 -14.25
C PRO A 97 -7.60 20.59 -15.53
N GLY A 98 -7.69 19.27 -15.62
CA GLY A 98 -8.39 18.55 -16.68
C GLY A 98 -8.92 17.23 -16.15
N LYS A 99 -10.24 17.12 -15.95
CA LYS A 99 -10.89 15.97 -15.30
C LYS A 99 -10.49 14.63 -15.90
N ARG A 100 -10.42 14.53 -17.24
CA ARG A 100 -10.11 13.28 -17.95
C ARG A 100 -8.65 12.85 -17.76
N HIS A 101 -7.71 13.76 -17.96
CA HIS A 101 -6.28 13.44 -17.83
C HIS A 101 -5.90 13.06 -16.40
N ILE A 102 -6.42 13.79 -15.41
CA ILE A 102 -6.21 13.47 -13.99
C ILE A 102 -6.79 12.09 -13.66
N TYR A 103 -7.98 11.76 -14.18
CA TYR A 103 -8.63 10.48 -13.95
C TYR A 103 -7.82 9.30 -14.50
N GLU A 104 -7.35 9.41 -15.74
CA GLU A 104 -6.51 8.37 -16.38
C GLU A 104 -5.21 8.18 -15.60
N LYS A 105 -4.55 9.27 -15.20
CA LYS A 105 -3.32 9.22 -14.40
C LYS A 105 -3.55 8.61 -13.02
N LEU A 106 -4.64 8.97 -12.35
CA LEU A 106 -4.97 8.43 -11.03
C LEU A 106 -5.19 6.91 -11.11
N ASN A 107 -5.87 6.42 -12.15
CA ASN A 107 -6.02 4.98 -12.39
C ASN A 107 -4.67 4.28 -12.60
N ILE A 108 -3.79 4.84 -13.44
CA ILE A 108 -2.46 4.27 -13.69
C ILE A 108 -1.64 4.20 -12.40
N TYR A 109 -1.62 5.27 -11.61
CA TYR A 109 -0.87 5.28 -10.35
C TYR A 109 -1.49 4.40 -9.28
N LEU A 110 -2.82 4.31 -9.22
CA LEU A 110 -3.52 3.40 -8.32
C LEU A 110 -3.18 1.94 -8.64
N GLU A 111 -3.14 1.58 -9.93
CA GLU A 111 -2.74 0.24 -10.37
C GLU A 111 -1.29 -0.06 -9.98
N LYS A 112 -0.36 0.86 -10.28
CA LYS A 112 1.05 0.71 -9.89
C LYS A 112 1.21 0.57 -8.38
N LEU A 113 0.48 1.37 -7.60
CA LEU A 113 0.46 1.29 -6.15
C LEU A 113 -0.04 -0.07 -5.67
N TYR A 114 -1.10 -0.59 -6.27
CA TYR A 114 -1.66 -1.88 -5.88
C TYR A 114 -0.73 -3.05 -6.24
N VAL A 115 -0.05 -2.99 -7.38
CA VAL A 115 0.95 -4.00 -7.76
C VAL A 115 2.13 -4.00 -6.77
N THR A 116 2.60 -2.83 -6.36
CA THR A 116 3.70 -2.68 -5.39
C THR A 116 3.28 -3.06 -3.97
N ALA A 117 2.13 -2.54 -3.52
CA ALA A 117 1.61 -2.68 -2.16
C ALA A 117 0.12 -3.10 -2.22
N PRO A 118 -0.17 -4.40 -2.36
CA PRO A 118 -1.54 -4.93 -2.48
C PRO A 118 -2.26 -4.99 -1.12
N ILE A 119 -2.47 -3.83 -0.50
CA ILE A 119 -2.93 -3.68 0.90
C ILE A 119 -4.36 -3.17 1.05
N PHE A 120 -5.02 -2.84 -0.06
CA PHE A 120 -6.38 -2.29 -0.11
C PHE A 120 -7.16 -2.94 -1.26
N ASN A 121 -8.50 -2.89 -1.19
CA ASN A 121 -9.35 -3.41 -2.25
C ASN A 121 -9.29 -2.52 -3.51
N TYR A 122 -8.52 -2.96 -4.51
CA TYR A 122 -8.31 -2.23 -5.75
C TYR A 122 -9.61 -1.95 -6.52
N GLN A 123 -10.53 -2.92 -6.59
CA GLN A 123 -11.78 -2.76 -7.34
C GLN A 123 -12.69 -1.71 -6.68
N ARG A 124 -12.77 -1.70 -5.35
CA ARG A 124 -13.48 -0.65 -4.61
C ARG A 124 -12.80 0.70 -4.78
N ALA A 125 -11.47 0.76 -4.71
CA ALA A 125 -10.73 2.00 -4.92
C ALA A 125 -11.00 2.59 -6.31
N LYS A 126 -11.02 1.78 -7.38
CA LYS A 126 -11.38 2.26 -8.72
C LYS A 126 -12.77 2.90 -8.78
N LYS A 127 -13.78 2.23 -8.21
CA LYS A 127 -15.15 2.78 -8.14
C LYS A 127 -15.22 4.07 -7.35
N ASN A 128 -14.40 4.20 -6.30
CA ASN A 128 -14.37 5.39 -5.46
C ASN A 128 -13.67 6.59 -6.12
N ILE A 129 -12.97 6.41 -7.25
CA ILE A 129 -12.34 7.55 -7.96
C ILE A 129 -13.41 8.54 -8.41
N ASP A 130 -14.50 8.07 -9.00
CA ASP A 130 -15.59 8.93 -9.50
C ASP A 130 -16.20 9.76 -8.37
N VAL A 131 -16.42 9.12 -7.22
CA VAL A 131 -16.93 9.77 -6.00
C VAL A 131 -15.94 10.83 -5.52
N LEU A 132 -14.65 10.52 -5.45
CA LEU A 132 -13.62 11.48 -5.05
C LEU A 132 -13.58 12.69 -5.99
N HIS A 133 -13.58 12.46 -7.31
CA HIS A 133 -13.57 13.53 -8.31
C HIS A 133 -14.82 14.42 -8.25
N TYR A 134 -15.98 13.83 -7.97
CA TYR A 134 -17.21 14.59 -7.72
C TYR A 134 -17.07 15.50 -6.50
N LEU A 135 -16.58 14.98 -5.37
CA LEU A 135 -16.36 15.76 -4.15
C LEU A 135 -15.32 16.88 -4.33
N LEU A 136 -14.22 16.60 -5.02
CA LEU A 136 -13.18 17.59 -5.35
C LEU A 136 -13.71 18.70 -6.26
N SER A 137 -14.53 18.33 -7.25
CA SER A 137 -15.20 19.30 -8.14
C SER A 137 -16.14 20.21 -7.36
N ASN A 138 -16.98 19.66 -6.49
CA ASN A 138 -17.96 20.42 -5.72
C ASN A 138 -17.33 21.34 -4.67
N SER A 139 -16.17 20.96 -4.13
CA SER A 139 -15.42 21.77 -3.16
C SER A 139 -14.48 22.79 -3.80
N TYR A 140 -14.47 22.89 -5.14
CA TYR A 140 -13.55 23.72 -5.92
C TYR A 140 -12.10 23.57 -5.45
N TYR A 141 -11.70 22.34 -5.14
CA TYR A 141 -10.42 22.03 -4.54
C TYR A 141 -9.81 20.80 -5.20
N TRP A 142 -8.60 20.95 -5.73
CA TRP A 142 -7.88 19.89 -6.44
C TRP A 142 -6.50 19.72 -5.81
N PRO A 143 -6.35 18.85 -4.79
CA PRO A 143 -5.06 18.57 -4.20
C PRO A 143 -4.19 17.79 -5.18
N HIS A 144 -2.89 17.72 -4.89
CA HIS A 144 -1.96 16.90 -5.67
C HIS A 144 -2.41 15.44 -5.77
N ILE A 145 -2.04 14.77 -6.87
CA ILE A 145 -2.44 13.40 -7.16
C ILE A 145 -2.01 12.41 -6.06
N THR A 146 -0.85 12.64 -5.43
CA THR A 146 -0.36 11.90 -4.26
C THR A 146 -1.32 11.97 -3.08
N THR A 147 -1.88 13.15 -2.82
CA THR A 147 -2.92 13.37 -1.80
C THR A 147 -4.25 12.76 -2.21
N GLN A 148 -4.61 12.82 -3.50
CA GLN A 148 -5.83 12.16 -4.01
C GLN A 148 -5.74 10.64 -3.84
N LEU A 149 -4.61 10.01 -4.18
CA LEU A 149 -4.35 8.58 -3.97
C LEU A 149 -4.43 8.22 -2.49
N ALA A 150 -3.79 9.01 -1.62
CA ALA A 150 -3.84 8.79 -0.18
C ALA A 150 -5.28 8.86 0.36
N LEU A 151 -6.06 9.86 -0.04
CA LEU A 151 -7.47 9.97 0.37
C LEU A 151 -8.33 8.81 -0.16
N LEU A 152 -8.12 8.43 -1.43
CA LEU A 152 -8.86 7.35 -2.07
C LEU A 152 -8.65 6.03 -1.33
N ILE A 153 -7.40 5.67 -1.05
CA ILE A 153 -7.06 4.44 -0.34
C ILE A 153 -7.53 4.53 1.11
N PHE A 154 -7.40 5.69 1.76
CA PHE A 154 -7.90 5.91 3.12
C PHE A 154 -9.40 5.62 3.23
N VAL A 155 -10.22 6.24 2.38
CA VAL A 155 -11.67 6.03 2.38
C VAL A 155 -12.01 4.59 2.01
N THR A 156 -11.29 4.02 1.06
CA THR A 156 -11.51 2.63 0.62
C THR A 156 -11.26 1.64 1.75
N ASP A 157 -10.11 1.74 2.43
CA ASP A 157 -9.73 0.84 3.53
C ASP A 157 -10.65 0.98 4.75
N ARG A 158 -11.07 2.21 5.08
CA ARG A 158 -11.92 2.46 6.25
C ARG A 158 -13.34 1.97 6.09
N ASN A 159 -13.82 1.89 4.85
CA ASN A 159 -15.15 1.40 4.50
C ASN A 159 -15.11 0.02 3.84
N ASP A 160 -14.01 -0.72 3.96
CA ASP A 160 -13.90 -2.07 3.41
C ASP A 160 -14.56 -3.07 4.37
N PRO A 161 -15.62 -3.81 3.94
CA PRO A 161 -16.27 -4.81 4.79
C PRO A 161 -15.34 -5.98 5.16
N ASP A 162 -14.31 -6.24 4.37
CA ASP A 162 -13.37 -7.34 4.60
C ASP A 162 -12.31 -6.99 5.66
N VAL A 163 -12.20 -5.70 6.02
CA VAL A 163 -11.27 -5.23 7.05
C VAL A 163 -11.93 -5.35 8.42
N LYS A 164 -11.39 -6.26 9.26
CA LYS A 164 -11.79 -6.39 10.66
C LYS A 164 -11.70 -5.05 11.40
N GLU A 165 -12.65 -4.79 12.28
CA GLU A 165 -12.76 -3.50 12.98
C GLU A 165 -11.42 -3.07 13.61
N LYS A 166 -11.00 -1.83 13.32
CA LYS A 166 -9.74 -1.21 13.78
C LYS A 166 -8.44 -1.80 13.24
N ALA A 167 -8.47 -2.86 12.41
CA ALA A 167 -7.28 -3.39 11.73
C ALA A 167 -6.92 -2.59 10.46
N TYR A 168 -7.11 -1.27 10.48
CA TYR A 168 -6.92 -0.39 9.31
C TYR A 168 -5.46 -0.15 8.97
N ILE A 169 -5.19 0.29 7.75
CA ILE A 169 -3.87 0.77 7.35
C ILE A 169 -3.50 1.96 8.24
N LEU A 170 -2.26 1.93 8.76
CA LEU A 170 -1.72 3.03 9.54
C LEU A 170 -1.60 4.27 8.64
N GLN A 171 -2.16 5.41 9.07
CA GLN A 171 -2.18 6.62 8.24
C GLN A 171 -0.78 7.09 7.83
N LYS A 172 0.22 6.92 8.69
CA LYS A 172 1.62 7.24 8.36
C LYS A 172 2.18 6.36 7.23
N ASN A 173 1.83 5.08 7.21
CA ASN A 173 2.26 4.14 6.18
C ASN A 173 1.60 4.47 4.85
N LEU A 174 0.30 4.76 4.88
CA LEU A 174 -0.45 5.20 3.71
C LEU A 174 0.15 6.49 3.12
N ARG A 175 0.42 7.47 3.98
CA ARG A 175 1.02 8.74 3.57
C ARG A 175 2.40 8.55 2.95
N MET A 176 3.25 7.69 3.52
CA MET A 176 4.54 7.35 2.94
C MET A 176 4.38 6.66 1.59
N LEU A 177 3.50 5.65 1.50
CA LEU A 177 3.23 4.92 0.26
C LEU A 177 2.84 5.85 -0.91
N CYS A 178 2.02 6.87 -0.62
CA CYS A 178 1.55 7.80 -1.63
C CYS A 178 2.41 9.08 -1.74
N THR A 179 3.50 9.22 -0.99
CA THR A 179 4.31 10.46 -0.96
C THR A 179 3.46 11.70 -0.60
N CYS A 180 2.61 11.57 0.42
CA CYS A 180 1.70 12.62 0.87
C CYS A 180 2.09 13.13 2.27
N SER A 181 2.23 14.45 2.43
CA SER A 181 2.54 15.05 3.73
C SER A 181 1.34 14.95 4.69
N ALA A 182 1.61 14.94 6.00
CA ALA A 182 0.56 14.93 7.01
C ALA A 182 -0.38 16.13 6.85
N TYR A 183 0.20 17.30 6.63
CA TYR A 183 -0.53 18.54 6.42
C TYR A 183 -1.45 18.46 5.21
N ALA A 184 -0.92 18.11 4.03
CA ALA A 184 -1.72 18.03 2.80
C ALA A 184 -2.87 17.02 2.94
N PHE A 185 -2.61 15.87 3.55
CA PHE A 185 -3.63 14.85 3.82
C PHE A 185 -4.74 15.38 4.73
N HIS A 186 -4.38 15.98 5.87
CA HIS A 186 -5.37 16.48 6.83
C HIS A 186 -6.18 17.67 6.27
N CYS A 187 -5.53 18.61 5.59
CA CYS A 187 -6.21 19.72 4.92
C CYS A 187 -7.22 19.21 3.90
N ALA A 188 -6.83 18.28 3.04
CA ALA A 188 -7.70 17.75 2.00
C ALA A 188 -8.87 16.95 2.59
N ARG A 189 -8.61 16.10 3.60
CA ARG A 189 -9.65 15.33 4.30
C ARG A 189 -10.68 16.25 4.96
N ASN A 190 -10.22 17.27 5.66
CA ASN A 190 -11.10 18.22 6.36
C ASN A 190 -11.91 19.05 5.35
N ARG A 191 -11.29 19.51 4.25
CA ARG A 191 -11.98 20.30 3.21
C ARG A 191 -13.06 19.50 2.48
N LEU A 192 -12.89 18.18 2.39
CA LEU A 192 -13.90 17.26 1.85
C LEU A 192 -14.90 16.74 2.89
N ASN A 193 -14.85 17.23 4.14
CA ASN A 193 -15.70 16.77 5.23
C ASN A 193 -15.66 15.24 5.46
N ILE A 194 -14.49 14.63 5.25
CA ILE A 194 -14.27 13.20 5.51
C ILE A 194 -13.83 13.02 6.98
N SER A 195 -14.55 12.18 7.72
CA SER A 195 -14.26 11.83 9.12
C SER A 195 -12.99 10.97 9.27
N LYS A 196 -12.54 10.76 10.52
CA LYS A 196 -11.40 9.86 10.82
C LYS A 196 -11.74 8.39 10.53
N GLU A 197 -13.03 8.08 10.48
CA GLU A 197 -13.64 6.80 10.16
C GLU A 197 -13.83 6.63 8.63
N GLY A 198 -13.40 7.59 7.82
CA GLY A 198 -13.52 7.52 6.36
C GLY A 198 -14.94 7.74 5.83
N LYS A 199 -15.88 8.18 6.67
CA LYS A 199 -17.26 8.52 6.29
C LYS A 199 -17.39 10.00 5.95
N LEU A 200 -18.28 10.36 5.02
CA LEU A 200 -18.67 11.74 4.79
C LEU A 200 -19.53 12.23 5.96
N ASN A 201 -19.15 13.35 6.58
CA ASN A 201 -19.96 13.99 7.59
C ASN A 201 -21.21 14.56 6.91
N LYS A 202 -22.38 14.08 7.30
CA LYS A 202 -23.65 14.69 6.89
C LYS A 202 -23.85 15.99 7.66
N SER A 203 -23.25 17.09 7.20
CA SER A 203 -23.71 18.47 7.52
C SER A 203 -22.83 19.54 6.87
N ALA A 204 -23.34 20.14 5.79
CA ALA A 204 -23.43 21.59 5.54
C ALA A 204 -24.20 21.77 4.22
N GLN A 205 -25.52 21.49 4.26
CA GLN A 205 -26.48 22.21 3.43
C GLN A 205 -26.92 23.43 4.22
#